data_AF-A0A6N3T5Y3-F1
#
_entry.id   AF-A0A6N3T5Y3-F1
#
_cell.length_a   1.000
_cell.length_b   1.000
_cell.length_c   1.000
_cell.angle_alpha   90.00
_cell.angle_beta   90.00
_cell.angle_gamma   90.00
#
_symmetry.space_group_name_H-M   'P 1'
#
loop_
_entity.id
_entity.type
_entity.pdbx_description
1 polymer ?
#
loop_
_entity_poly.entity_id
_entity_poly.type
_entity_poly.pdbx_seq_one_letter_code
_entity_poly.pdbx_strand_id
1 'polypeptide(L)' 'MSTYDSILQGLNEALAYSEAQVQNSVTHKVRVQSVNVAAIRTRTGLSQAQFTKSIGVAKGTLLNWEHGRRQPTGPA' A
#
# COMPACT_ATOMS: atom_id res chain seq x y z
N MET A 1 -10.38 30.31 20.56
CA MET A 1 -9.10 29.58 20.44
C MET A 1 -8.43 30.03 19.17
N SER A 2 -7.17 30.49 19.24
CA SER A 2 -6.43 30.92 18.05
C SER A 2 -5.99 29.70 17.23
N THR A 3 -5.87 29.86 15.91
CA THR A 3 -5.33 28.82 15.02
C THR A 3 -3.95 28.35 15.48
N TYR A 4 -3.12 29.28 15.96
CA TYR A 4 -1.81 28.97 16.54
C TYR A 4 -1.90 27.96 17.69
N ASP A 5 -2.83 28.18 18.63
CA ASP A 5 -3.00 27.32 19.81
C ASP A 5 -3.41 25.90 19.40
N SER A 6 -4.32 25.78 18.41
CA SER A 6 -4.79 24.47 17.93
C SER A 6 -3.69 23.66 17.23
N ILE A 7 -2.79 24.33 16.50
CA ILE A 7 -1.68 23.67 15.81
C ILE A 7 -0.61 23.26 16.82
N LEU A 8 -0.27 24.14 17.78
CA LEU A 8 0.69 23.84 18.83
C LEU A 8 0.21 22.68 19.71
N GLN A 9 -1.08 22.62 20.02
CA GLN A 9 -1.70 21.51 20.73
C GLN A 9 -1.55 20.19 19.94
N GLY A 10 -1.93 20.17 18.66
CA GLY A 10 -1.81 18.95 17.84
C GLY A 10 -0.36 18.47 17.68
N LEU A 11 0.60 19.38 17.61
CA LEU A 11 2.03 19.05 17.57
C LEU A 11 2.49 18.35 18.87
N ASN A 12 2.09 18.88 20.02
CA ASN A 12 2.42 18.28 21.32
C ASN A 12 1.77 16.90 21.49
N GLU A 13 0.53 16.73 21.02
CA GLU A 13 -0.17 15.43 21.01
C GLU A 13 0.56 14.41 20.10
N ALA A 14 1.07 14.84 18.95
CA ALA A 14 1.84 13.99 18.04
C ALA A 14 3.21 13.59 18.63
N LEU A 15 3.91 14.51 19.31
CA LEU A 15 5.15 14.21 20.03
C LEU A 15 4.91 13.17 21.13
N ALA A 16 3.89 13.38 21.96
CA ALA A 16 3.53 12.44 23.02
C ALA A 16 3.18 11.04 22.48
N TYR A 17 2.49 10.95 21.34
CA TYR A 17 2.22 9.67 20.66
C TYR A 17 3.48 8.97 20.13
N SER A 18 4.50 9.74 19.72
CA SER A 18 5.76 9.17 19.22
C SER A 18 6.64 8.59 20.34
N GLU A 19 6.62 9.20 21.53
CA GLU A 19 7.44 8.82 22.68
C GLU A 19 6.76 7.76 23.56
N ALA A 20 5.44 7.79 23.63
CA ALA A 20 4.64 6.81 24.37
C ALA A 20 3.44 6.37 23.51
N GLN A 21 3.12 5.07 23.51
CA GLN A 21 1.88 4.57 22.92
C GLN A 21 0.69 5.10 23.75
N VAL A 22 0.26 6.34 23.50
CA VAL A 22 -0.78 7.03 24.27
C VAL A 22 -2.10 6.28 24.13
N GLN A 23 -2.75 6.01 25.27
CA GLN A 23 -3.91 5.15 25.44
C GLN A 23 -5.19 5.55 24.66
N ASN A 24 -5.22 6.70 23.98
CA ASN A 24 -6.40 7.20 23.25
C ASN A 24 -6.10 7.67 21.81
N SER A 25 -5.00 7.20 21.21
CA SER A 25 -4.64 7.52 19.83
C SER A 25 -5.43 6.65 18.82
N VAL A 26 -6.00 7.27 17.80
CA VAL A 26 -6.67 6.55 16.70
C VAL A 26 -5.61 6.18 15.65
N THR A 27 -5.14 4.94 15.67
CA THR A 27 -4.24 4.42 14.65
C THR A 27 -5.02 3.66 13.58
N HIS A 28 -5.03 4.17 12.35
CA HIS A 28 -5.59 3.45 11.21
C HIS A 28 -4.56 2.49 10.62
N LYS A 29 -4.60 1.22 11.05
CA LYS A 29 -3.80 0.15 10.42
C LYS A 29 -4.52 -0.37 9.17
N VAL A 30 -4.09 0.10 8.00
CA VAL A 30 -4.59 -0.42 6.72
C VAL A 30 -3.90 -1.75 6.40
N ARG A 31 -4.67 -2.83 6.34
CA ARG A 31 -4.17 -4.13 5.85
C ARG A 31 -4.25 -4.16 4.33
N VAL A 32 -3.10 -4.22 3.67
CA VAL A 32 -3.03 -4.51 2.24
C VAL A 32 -3.06 -6.02 2.05
N GLN A 33 -4.10 -6.53 1.38
CA GLN A 33 -4.22 -7.97 1.12
C GLN A 33 -3.23 -8.41 0.04
N SER A 34 -2.77 -9.66 0.12
CA SER A 34 -1.97 -10.26 -0.95
C SER A 34 -2.82 -10.40 -2.22
N VAL A 35 -2.21 -10.09 -3.36
CA VAL A 35 -2.93 -10.06 -4.64
C VAL A 35 -2.63 -11.33 -5.41
N ASN A 36 -3.67 -12.10 -5.78
CA ASN A 36 -3.52 -13.22 -6.71
C ASN A 36 -3.47 -12.69 -8.16
N VAL A 37 -2.26 -12.32 -8.60
CA VAL A 37 -2.03 -11.74 -9.92
C VAL A 37 -2.43 -12.70 -11.05
N ALA A 38 -2.21 -14.00 -10.88
CA ALA A 38 -2.55 -15.01 -11.89
C ALA A 38 -4.07 -15.10 -12.11
N ALA A 39 -4.86 -15.06 -11.03
CA ALA A 39 -6.32 -15.05 -11.10
C ALA A 39 -6.84 -13.78 -11.77
N ILE A 40 -6.26 -12.62 -11.44
CA ILE A 40 -6.60 -11.35 -12.07
C ILE A 40 -6.32 -11.39 -13.57
N ARG A 41 -5.12 -11.81 -13.99
CA ARG A 41 -4.78 -11.94 -15.41
C ARG A 41 -5.76 -12.87 -16.12
N THR A 42 -6.04 -14.03 -15.53
CA THR A 42 -6.94 -15.02 -16.14
C THR A 42 -8.34 -14.44 -16.37
N ARG A 43 -8.85 -13.65 -15.42
CA ARG A 43 -10.13 -12.95 -15.55
C ARG A 43 -10.15 -11.91 -16.68
N THR A 44 -9.01 -11.37 -17.07
CA THR A 44 -8.92 -10.45 -18.23
C THR A 44 -8.94 -11.16 -19.57
N GLY A 45 -8.76 -12.49 -19.61
CA GLY A 45 -8.61 -13.24 -20.86
C GLY A 45 -7.32 -12.97 -21.63
N LEU A 46 -6.40 -12.16 -21.06
CA LEU A 46 -5.15 -11.79 -21.71
C LEU A 46 -4.05 -12.83 -21.48
N SER A 47 -3.23 -13.02 -22.51
CA SER A 47 -1.93 -13.68 -22.35
C SER A 47 -1.03 -12.86 -21.42
N GLN A 48 0.00 -13.49 -20.83
CA GLN A 48 0.99 -12.79 -20.01
C GLN A 48 1.59 -11.57 -20.73
N ALA A 49 1.90 -11.71 -22.02
CA ALA A 49 2.50 -10.64 -22.81
C ALA A 49 1.55 -9.45 -23.02
N GLN A 50 0.27 -9.71 -23.29
CA GLN A 50 -0.74 -8.67 -23.43
C GLN A 50 -1.02 -7.98 -22.08
N PHE A 51 -1.12 -8.76 -21.00
CA PHE A 51 -1.33 -8.22 -19.66
C PHE A 51 -0.15 -7.36 -19.18
N THR A 52 1.09 -7.77 -19.42
CA THR A 52 2.26 -6.95 -19.09
C THR A 52 2.30 -5.63 -19.84
N LYS A 53 1.84 -5.62 -21.10
CA LYS A 53 1.72 -4.39 -21.89
C LYS A 53 0.64 -3.47 -21.34
N SER A 54 -0.49 -4.02 -20.88
CA SER A 54 -1.59 -3.19 -20.35
C SER A 54 -1.27 -2.53 -19.01
N ILE A 55 -0.41 -3.14 -18.19
CA ILE A 55 -0.04 -2.61 -16.86
C ILE A 55 1.38 -2.01 -16.81
N GLY A 56 2.10 -1.99 -17.93
CA GLY A 56 3.42 -1.36 -18.02
C GLY A 56 4.54 -2.03 -17.23
N VAL A 57 4.56 -3.37 -17.15
CA VAL A 57 5.62 -4.10 -16.43
C VAL A 57 6.36 -5.08 -17.33
N ALA A 58 7.59 -5.46 -16.96
CA ALA A 58 8.31 -6.51 -17.66
C ALA A 58 7.66 -7.90 -17.41
N LYS A 59 7.75 -8.79 -18.41
CA LYS A 59 7.23 -10.17 -18.29
C LYS A 59 7.83 -10.93 -17.10
N GLY A 60 9.13 -10.74 -16.82
CA GLY A 60 9.80 -11.33 -15.66
C GLY A 60 9.20 -10.86 -14.32
N THR A 61 8.74 -9.61 -14.25
CA THR A 61 8.06 -9.07 -13.07
C THR A 61 6.72 -9.76 -12.85
N LEU A 62 5.92 -9.90 -13.91
CA LEU A 62 4.66 -10.64 -13.85
C LEU A 62 4.86 -12.09 -13.40
N LEU A 63 5.86 -12.79 -13.95
CA LEU A 63 6.18 -14.17 -13.55
C LEU A 63 6.56 -14.29 -12.07
N ASN A 64 7.35 -13.34 -11.56
CA ASN A 64 7.70 -13.32 -10.13
C ASN A 64 6.46 -13.12 -9.24
N TRP A 65 5.48 -12.35 -9.70
CA TRP A 65 4.21 -12.17 -9.00
C TRP A 65 3.32 -13.41 -9.07
N GLU A 66 3.14 -13.99 -10.26
CA GLU A 66 2.30 -15.19 -10.44
C GLU A 66 2.88 -16.42 -9.72
N HIS A 67 4.20 -16.52 -9.59
CA HIS A 67 4.86 -17.56 -8.80
C HIS A 67 4.98 -17.24 -7.30
N GLY A 68 4.52 -16.06 -6.86
CA GLY A 68 4.57 -15.66 -5.45
C GLY A 68 5.97 -15.35 -4.90
N ARG A 69 7.00 -15.27 -5.75
CA ARG A 69 8.37 -14.86 -5.33
C ARG A 69 8.43 -13.39 -4.93
N ARG A 70 7.53 -12.57 -5.47
CA ARG A 70 7.35 -11.15 -5.14
C ARG A 70 5.87 -10.79 -5.12
N GLN A 71 5.54 -9.69 -4.44
CA GLN A 71 4.21 -9.09 -4.47
C GLN A 71 4.27 -7.75 -5.23
N PRO A 72 3.19 -7.33 -5.90
CA PRO A 72 3.13 -6.00 -6.51
C PRO A 72 3.08 -4.93 -5.41
N THR A 73 4.08 -4.04 -5.39
CA THR A 73 4.22 -2.98 -4.38
C THR A 73 3.76 -1.60 -4.89
N GLY A 74 3.01 -1.56 -6.00
CA GLY A 74 2.64 -0.32 -6.68
C GLY A 74 3.60 0.05 -7.82
N PRO A 75 3.28 1.08 -8.62
CA PRO A 75 4.16 1.56 -9.67
C PRO A 75 5.47 2.09 -9.05
N ALA A 76 6.60 1.73 -9.65
CA ALA A 76 7.90 2.32 -9.36
C ALA A 76 8.01 3.71 -10.00
#